data_AF-A0A103XUT0-F1
#
_entry.id   AF-A0A103XUT0-F1
#
_cell.length_a   1.000
_cell.length_b   1.000
_cell.length_c   1.000
_cell.angle_alpha   90.00
_cell.angle_beta   90.00
_cell.angle_gamma   90.00
#
_symmetry.space_group_name_H-M   'P 1'
#
loop_
_entity.id
_entity.type
_entity.pdbx_description
1 polymer ?
#
loop_
_entity_poly.entity_id
_entity_poly.type
_entity_poly.pdbx_seq_one_letter_code
_entity_poly.pdbx_strand_id
1 'polypeptide(L)'
;MSSSSSLRLVILLFTITVFKPTVSLNPSFVSFSETFSLLYGYQNIVPSNDDKSVQISMTKSSPGSGFVSRSTYHHGFFTASIKLPNNTYSAGVVATFYAQNNAFNRDDEIDFEFLGHIRGEGWVLQTNLYGNGSVHRGREEKFTLPFDPSQDFHDYSILWNTGRVVFYVDGLPIREVQKVEAMGGDFPSKPLFLYGTIWNGSDWATHNGRYKVDFSHGPFVTGYAGFILNGCPMTQSPASDCQVPLPDGLSSAERSKMQAFRSKYMTYSYCHDTGRYKTSLPECEAGAPVMQPAKTPVVLSPVEPPVSGESHRFGYIQY
;
A
#
# COMPACT_ATOMS: atom_id res chain seq x y z
N MET A 1 -51.39 9.44 -59.40
CA MET A 1 -50.00 9.13 -58.97
C MET A 1 -49.70 10.03 -57.78
N SER A 2 -49.33 9.39 -56.67
CA SER A 2 -49.21 9.96 -55.32
C SER A 2 -47.88 10.67 -55.12
N SER A 3 -47.85 11.77 -54.36
CA SER A 3 -46.67 12.15 -53.59
C SER A 3 -47.05 13.07 -52.43
N SER A 4 -47.14 12.50 -51.23
CA SER A 4 -47.19 13.22 -49.96
C SER A 4 -45.76 13.32 -49.41
N SER A 5 -45.24 14.53 -49.29
CA SER A 5 -43.90 14.82 -48.78
C SER A 5 -43.96 14.96 -47.26
N SER A 6 -43.55 13.91 -46.53
CA SER A 6 -43.41 13.96 -45.06
C SER A 6 -42.06 14.58 -44.67
N LEU A 7 -42.10 15.77 -44.06
CA LEU A 7 -40.92 16.42 -43.48
C LEU A 7 -40.54 15.71 -42.17
N ARG A 8 -39.43 14.97 -42.15
CA ARG A 8 -38.91 14.34 -40.92
C ARG A 8 -38.02 15.32 -40.16
N LEU A 9 -38.48 15.76 -39.00
CA LEU A 9 -37.71 16.55 -38.05
C LEU A 9 -36.65 15.64 -37.39
N VAL A 10 -35.37 15.85 -37.72
CA VAL A 10 -34.25 15.17 -37.09
C VAL A 10 -33.83 15.98 -35.87
N ILE A 11 -34.21 15.53 -34.67
CA ILE A 11 -33.76 16.11 -33.41
C ILE A 11 -32.36 15.55 -33.13
N LEU A 12 -31.31 16.35 -33.38
CA LEU A 12 -29.96 16.06 -32.93
C LEU A 12 -29.90 16.24 -31.40
N LEU A 13 -29.97 15.13 -30.66
CA LEU A 13 -29.63 15.10 -29.24
C LEU A 13 -28.13 15.32 -29.09
N PHE A 14 -27.73 16.58 -28.88
CA PHE A 14 -26.38 16.89 -28.40
C PHE A 14 -26.26 16.38 -26.97
N THR A 15 -25.66 15.20 -26.81
CA THR A 15 -25.18 14.76 -25.50
C THR A 15 -24.06 15.70 -25.09
N ILE A 16 -24.37 16.67 -24.23
CA ILE A 16 -23.36 17.47 -23.55
C ILE A 16 -22.63 16.51 -22.59
N THR A 17 -21.54 15.91 -23.06
CA THR A 17 -20.58 15.25 -22.17
C THR A 17 -19.95 16.34 -21.31
N VAL A 18 -20.50 16.54 -20.12
CA VAL A 18 -19.84 17.31 -19.07
C VAL A 18 -18.57 16.54 -18.71
N PHE A 19 -17.44 16.96 -19.26
CA PHE A 19 -16.14 16.52 -18.78
C PHE A 19 -16.05 16.95 -17.32
N LYS A 20 -16.25 16.00 -16.39
CA LYS A 20 -15.85 16.22 -15.01
C LYS A 20 -14.36 16.51 -15.05
N PRO A 21 -13.88 17.65 -14.52
CA PRO A 21 -12.46 17.90 -14.46
C PRO A 21 -11.83 16.73 -13.71
N THR A 22 -10.94 16.00 -14.39
CA THR A 22 -10.00 15.12 -13.70
C THR A 22 -9.24 16.01 -12.74
N VAL A 23 -9.42 15.79 -11.45
CA VAL A 23 -8.67 16.50 -10.42
C VAL A 23 -7.19 16.19 -10.67
N SER A 24 -6.50 17.12 -11.32
CA SER A 24 -5.05 17.17 -11.35
C SER A 24 -4.65 17.56 -9.94
N LEU A 25 -4.31 16.57 -9.12
CA LEU A 25 -3.43 16.84 -8.00
C LEU A 25 -2.16 17.40 -8.64
N ASN A 26 -1.80 18.65 -8.32
CA ASN A 26 -0.47 19.19 -8.58
C ASN A 26 0.34 18.96 -7.30
N PRO A 27 0.84 17.74 -7.05
CA PRO A 27 1.55 17.48 -5.83
C PRO A 27 2.86 18.26 -5.81
N SER A 28 3.08 19.04 -4.76
CA SER A 28 4.38 19.65 -4.48
C SER A 28 5.23 18.64 -3.72
N PHE A 29 6.44 18.39 -4.24
CA PHE A 29 7.45 17.64 -3.50
C PHE A 29 7.87 18.43 -2.26
N VAL A 30 8.04 17.74 -1.14
CA VAL A 30 8.48 18.32 0.12
C VAL A 30 9.85 17.80 0.54
N SER A 31 10.58 18.59 1.32
CA SER A 31 11.87 18.18 1.87
C SER A 31 11.68 17.24 3.07
N PHE A 32 12.68 16.39 3.33
CA PHE A 32 12.64 15.41 4.41
C PHE A 32 12.63 16.08 5.78
N SER A 33 13.53 17.03 6.04
CA SER A 33 13.68 17.65 7.36
C SER A 33 12.52 18.57 7.75
N GLU A 34 11.84 19.21 6.78
CA GLU A 34 10.64 20.00 7.04
C GLU A 34 9.44 19.12 7.43
N THR A 35 9.39 17.90 6.89
CA THR A 35 8.18 17.07 6.90
C THR A 35 8.24 15.96 7.94
N PHE A 36 9.43 15.43 8.21
CA PHE A 36 9.64 14.26 9.05
C PHE A 36 10.53 14.55 10.25
N SER A 37 10.40 13.70 11.26
CA SER A 37 11.27 13.58 12.42
C SER A 37 11.86 12.16 12.44
N LEU A 38 13.06 12.02 12.99
CA LEU A 38 13.66 10.72 13.23
C LEU A 38 12.86 9.99 14.32
N LEU A 39 12.60 8.68 14.13
CA LEU A 39 11.82 7.88 15.08
C LEU A 39 12.71 7.03 15.99
N TYR A 40 13.56 6.19 15.40
CA TYR A 40 14.51 5.35 16.12
C TYR A 40 15.67 4.90 15.21
N GLY A 41 16.72 4.33 15.78
CA GLY A 41 17.88 3.87 15.01
C GLY A 41 18.64 5.01 14.33
N TYR A 42 18.76 6.15 15.02
CA TYR A 42 19.28 7.43 14.49
C TYR A 42 20.59 7.31 13.71
N GLN A 43 21.51 6.44 14.15
CA GLN A 43 22.79 6.19 13.50
C GLN A 43 22.68 5.57 12.09
N ASN A 44 21.53 4.99 11.76
CA ASN A 44 21.25 4.32 10.49
C ASN A 44 20.40 5.19 9.54
N ILE A 45 20.12 6.45 9.91
CA ILE A 45 19.32 7.37 9.10
C ILE A 45 20.24 8.42 8.50
N VAL A 46 20.29 8.47 7.17
CA VAL A 46 21.18 9.35 6.40
C VAL A 46 20.36 10.15 5.39
N PRO A 47 19.93 11.38 5.73
CA PRO A 47 19.34 12.31 4.77
C PRO A 47 20.37 12.72 3.69
N SER A 48 19.91 12.99 2.47
CA SER A 48 20.77 13.54 1.41
C SER A 48 21.09 15.02 1.68
N ASN A 49 22.20 15.50 1.10
CA ASN A 49 22.64 16.90 1.27
C ASN A 49 21.64 17.93 0.75
N ASP A 50 20.81 17.57 -0.23
CA ASP A 50 19.75 18.42 -0.79
C ASP A 50 18.41 18.25 -0.06
N ASP A 51 18.36 17.41 0.98
CA ASP A 51 17.19 17.12 1.81
C ASP A 51 15.98 16.56 1.05
N LYS A 52 16.19 16.03 -0.16
CA LYS A 52 15.12 15.44 -1.00
C LYS A 52 14.96 13.94 -0.84
N SER A 53 15.88 13.29 -0.13
CA SER A 53 15.86 11.86 0.10
C SER A 53 16.47 11.48 1.44
N VAL A 54 16.19 10.27 1.89
CA VAL A 54 16.77 9.68 3.10
C VAL A 54 17.03 8.19 2.85
N GLN A 55 18.17 7.71 3.33
CA GLN A 55 18.41 6.28 3.45
C GLN A 55 18.22 5.87 4.91
N ILE A 56 17.47 4.80 5.13
CA ILE A 56 17.37 4.13 6.43
C ILE A 56 17.92 2.72 6.28
N SER A 57 18.49 2.17 7.35
CA SER A 57 19.13 0.86 7.29
C SER A 57 18.97 0.05 8.58
N MET A 58 19.23 -1.24 8.47
CA MET A 58 19.38 -2.13 9.61
C MET A 58 20.66 -2.95 9.50
N THR A 59 21.30 -3.15 10.64
CA THR A 59 22.56 -3.90 10.81
C THR A 59 22.44 -4.81 12.02
N LYS A 60 23.42 -5.70 12.22
CA LYS A 60 23.43 -6.59 13.40
C LYS A 60 23.43 -5.82 14.74
N SER A 61 24.12 -4.69 14.81
CA SER A 61 24.23 -3.86 16.01
C SER A 61 23.09 -2.86 16.16
N SER A 62 22.31 -2.62 15.10
CA SER A 62 21.16 -1.72 15.11
C SER A 62 20.10 -2.27 14.14
N PRO A 63 19.22 -3.17 14.61
CA PRO A 63 18.38 -4.03 13.78
C PRO A 63 17.14 -3.35 13.18
N GLY A 64 17.09 -2.01 13.19
CA GLY A 64 16.06 -1.23 12.53
C GLY A 64 16.31 0.25 12.63
N SER A 65 15.61 1.00 11.79
CA SER A 65 15.51 2.47 11.89
C SER A 65 14.26 2.97 11.20
N GLY A 66 13.91 4.23 11.44
CA GLY A 66 12.76 4.83 10.78
C GLY A 66 12.54 6.29 11.12
N PHE A 67 11.57 6.86 10.42
CA PHE A 67 11.14 8.25 10.56
C PHE A 67 9.61 8.33 10.61
N VAL A 68 9.10 9.46 11.11
CA VAL A 68 7.67 9.72 11.30
C VAL A 68 7.35 11.16 10.88
N SER A 69 6.18 11.42 10.30
CA SER A 69 5.77 12.76 9.93
C SER A 69 5.64 13.66 11.15
N ARG A 70 5.94 14.95 11.00
CA ARG A 70 5.82 15.94 12.10
C ARG A 70 4.36 16.26 12.42
N SER A 71 3.46 16.04 11.47
CA SER A 71 2.02 16.27 11.61
C SER A 71 1.25 14.96 11.46
N THR A 72 0.10 14.90 12.14
CA THR A 72 -0.97 13.95 11.84
C THR A 72 -1.91 14.54 10.80
N TYR A 73 -2.53 13.68 10.01
CA TYR A 73 -3.44 14.05 8.94
C TYR A 73 -4.81 13.40 9.11
N HIS A 74 -5.89 14.13 8.84
CA HIS A 74 -7.26 13.58 8.84
C HIS A 74 -7.57 12.69 7.62
N HIS A 75 -6.94 13.00 6.49
CA HIS A 75 -7.04 12.35 5.19
C HIS A 75 -6.03 13.00 4.24
N GLY A 76 -5.78 12.39 3.09
CA GLY A 76 -4.87 12.95 2.10
C GLY A 76 -4.45 12.00 1.00
N PHE A 77 -3.56 12.49 0.16
CA PHE A 77 -2.79 11.75 -0.82
C PHE A 77 -1.31 11.84 -0.44
N PHE A 78 -0.74 10.69 -0.09
CA PHE A 78 0.61 10.58 0.45
C PHE A 78 1.46 9.69 -0.45
N THR A 79 2.62 10.15 -0.88
CA THR A 79 3.55 9.39 -1.72
C THR A 79 4.95 9.42 -1.14
N ALA A 80 5.65 8.29 -1.26
CA ALA A 80 7.09 8.21 -1.19
C ALA A 80 7.59 7.38 -2.37
N SER A 81 8.65 7.84 -3.04
CA SER A 81 9.42 7.00 -3.95
C SER A 81 10.35 6.12 -3.11
N ILE A 82 10.27 4.79 -3.25
CA ILE A 82 10.99 3.84 -2.41
C ILE A 82 11.88 2.96 -3.28
N LYS A 83 13.13 2.78 -2.87
CA LYS A 83 14.07 1.79 -3.43
C LYS A 83 14.50 0.82 -2.34
N LEU A 84 14.24 -0.46 -2.56
CA LEU A 84 14.45 -1.52 -1.57
C LEU A 84 15.92 -2.01 -1.54
N PRO A 85 16.32 -2.75 -0.48
CA PRO A 85 17.64 -3.35 -0.41
C PRO A 85 17.94 -4.25 -1.62
N ASN A 86 19.05 -3.98 -2.32
CA ASN A 86 19.53 -4.73 -3.49
C ASN A 86 20.44 -5.91 -3.09
N ASN A 87 20.15 -6.53 -1.95
CA ASN A 87 20.89 -7.66 -1.43
C ASN A 87 20.35 -8.95 -2.09
N THR A 88 21.23 -9.90 -2.41
CA THR A 88 20.80 -11.19 -3.00
C THR A 88 20.00 -12.08 -2.05
N TYR A 89 19.96 -11.71 -0.76
CA TYR A 89 19.17 -12.33 0.30
C TYR A 89 18.72 -11.23 1.24
N SER A 90 17.42 -11.12 1.47
CA SER A 90 16.79 -10.14 2.35
C SER A 90 15.69 -10.76 3.22
N ALA A 91 15.64 -12.09 3.33
CA ALA A 91 14.59 -12.78 4.06
C ALA A 91 14.47 -12.27 5.51
N GLY A 92 13.24 -12.12 5.99
CA GLY A 92 12.94 -11.55 7.32
C GLY A 92 13.06 -10.03 7.41
N VAL A 93 13.62 -9.33 6.41
CA VAL A 93 13.63 -7.86 6.38
C VAL A 93 12.25 -7.36 5.96
N VAL A 94 11.73 -6.37 6.68
CA VAL A 94 10.51 -5.65 6.33
C VAL A 94 10.85 -4.18 6.18
N ALA A 95 10.65 -3.62 4.98
CA ALA A 95 10.65 -2.19 4.76
C ALA A 95 9.20 -1.71 4.62
N THR A 96 8.88 -0.49 5.07
CA THR A 96 7.49 -0.04 5.13
C THR A 96 7.31 1.40 4.66
N PHE A 97 6.09 1.71 4.25
CA PHE A 97 5.55 3.07 4.22
C PHE A 97 4.09 3.00 4.62
N TYR A 98 3.73 3.57 5.78
CA TYR A 98 2.42 3.35 6.35
C TYR A 98 1.89 4.57 7.09
N ALA A 99 0.57 4.61 7.29
CA ALA A 99 -0.12 5.62 8.08
C ALA A 99 -0.67 4.97 9.34
N GLN A 100 -0.37 5.50 10.53
CA GLN A 100 -0.84 4.93 11.79
C GLN A 100 -1.09 6.04 12.83
N ASN A 101 -2.00 5.79 13.78
CA ASN A 101 -1.96 6.49 15.07
C ASN A 101 -1.51 5.56 16.19
N ASN A 102 -0.82 6.13 17.18
CA ASN A 102 -0.31 5.39 18.32
C ASN A 102 -1.24 5.60 19.52
N ALA A 103 -2.46 5.10 19.41
CA ALA A 103 -3.53 5.16 20.39
C ALA A 103 -3.82 3.76 20.96
N PHE A 104 -3.13 3.40 22.03
CA PHE A 104 -3.23 2.10 22.73
C PHE A 104 -4.64 1.46 22.67
N ASN A 105 -4.75 0.31 21.99
CA ASN A 105 -5.96 -0.51 21.79
C ASN A 105 -7.08 0.09 20.92
N ARG A 106 -6.85 1.20 20.21
CA ARG A 106 -7.79 1.78 19.23
C ARG A 106 -7.05 2.32 18.01
N ASP A 107 -6.02 1.61 17.58
CA ASP A 107 -5.19 2.06 16.48
C ASP A 107 -5.92 1.94 15.13
N ASP A 108 -5.78 2.98 14.32
CA ASP A 108 -6.13 2.98 12.91
C ASP A 108 -4.79 2.91 12.14
N GLU A 109 -4.73 2.12 11.07
CA GLU A 109 -3.49 1.85 10.32
C GLU A 109 -3.76 1.50 8.84
N ILE A 110 -2.86 1.93 7.95
CA ILE A 110 -2.89 1.71 6.50
C ILE A 110 -1.47 1.45 6.00
N ASP A 111 -1.22 0.28 5.43
CA ASP A 111 0.14 -0.22 5.26
C ASP A 111 0.56 -0.47 3.81
N PHE A 112 1.78 -0.07 3.47
CA PHE A 112 2.64 -0.80 2.55
C PHE A 112 3.77 -1.48 3.33
N GLU A 113 3.92 -2.78 3.14
CA GLU A 113 4.99 -3.59 3.73
C GLU A 113 5.68 -4.38 2.61
N PHE A 114 6.99 -4.19 2.47
CA PHE A 114 7.81 -4.91 1.52
C PHE A 114 8.53 -6.04 2.24
N LEU A 115 8.16 -7.27 1.90
CA LEU A 115 8.64 -8.47 2.54
C LEU A 115 9.85 -8.98 1.76
N GLY A 116 10.97 -9.11 2.46
CA GLY A 116 12.23 -9.57 1.87
C GLY A 116 12.17 -11.03 1.41
N HIS A 117 13.19 -11.44 0.68
CA HIS A 117 13.17 -12.67 -0.11
C HIS A 117 14.45 -13.49 0.07
N ILE A 118 14.37 -14.76 -0.31
CA ILE A 118 15.56 -15.61 -0.47
C ILE A 118 16.17 -15.42 -1.86
N ARG A 119 17.37 -15.96 -2.08
CA ARG A 119 18.04 -15.89 -3.38
C ARG A 119 17.19 -16.53 -4.47
N GLY A 120 17.02 -15.83 -5.60
CA GLY A 120 16.26 -16.30 -6.75
C GLY A 120 14.76 -15.94 -6.73
N GLU A 121 14.28 -15.37 -5.63
CA GLU A 121 12.95 -14.78 -5.51
C GLU A 121 13.02 -13.25 -5.54
N GLY A 122 11.86 -12.59 -5.66
CA GLY A 122 11.73 -11.14 -5.60
C GLY A 122 10.99 -10.69 -4.34
N TRP A 123 11.05 -9.39 -4.07
CA TRP A 123 10.27 -8.75 -3.00
C TRP A 123 8.76 -8.97 -3.19
N VAL A 124 8.06 -9.16 -2.07
CA VAL A 124 6.59 -9.21 -2.04
C VAL A 124 6.06 -7.92 -1.43
N LEU A 125 5.13 -7.26 -2.11
CA LEU A 125 4.41 -6.12 -1.57
C LEU A 125 3.16 -6.61 -0.85
N GLN A 126 3.04 -6.31 0.43
CA GLN A 126 1.83 -6.48 1.23
C GLN A 126 1.17 -5.13 1.47
N THR A 127 -0.16 -5.10 1.38
CA THR A 127 -0.98 -3.97 1.84
C THR A 127 -1.91 -4.43 2.94
N ASN A 128 -2.20 -3.57 3.92
CA ASN A 128 -3.09 -3.90 5.01
C ASN A 128 -3.87 -2.67 5.49
N LEU A 129 -4.92 -2.90 6.28
CA LEU A 129 -5.81 -1.87 6.78
C LEU A 129 -6.45 -2.29 8.10
N TYR A 130 -6.33 -1.45 9.11
CA TYR A 130 -6.95 -1.59 10.41
C TYR A 130 -7.69 -0.32 10.81
N GLY A 131 -8.88 -0.48 11.36
CA GLY A 131 -9.60 0.60 12.03
C GLY A 131 -9.95 0.20 13.44
N ASN A 132 -9.78 1.12 14.38
CA ASN A 132 -10.22 1.01 15.76
C ASN A 132 -9.77 -0.29 16.46
N GLY A 133 -8.51 -0.67 16.29
CA GLY A 133 -7.91 -1.85 16.92
C GLY A 133 -8.39 -3.18 16.35
N SER A 134 -8.87 -3.21 15.10
CA SER A 134 -9.30 -4.44 14.40
C SER A 134 -8.15 -5.35 13.97
N VAL A 135 -7.03 -5.38 14.71
CA VAL A 135 -5.81 -6.14 14.40
C VAL A 135 -6.05 -7.65 14.23
N HIS A 136 -7.03 -8.19 14.96
CA HIS A 136 -7.49 -9.58 14.82
C HIS A 136 -8.21 -9.88 13.49
N ARG A 137 -8.54 -8.84 12.70
CA ARG A 137 -9.18 -8.90 11.37
C ARG A 137 -8.34 -8.22 10.29
N GLY A 138 -7.09 -8.65 10.16
CA GLY A 138 -6.19 -8.22 9.09
C GLY A 138 -6.80 -8.35 7.69
N ARG A 139 -6.51 -7.33 6.89
CA ARG A 139 -6.99 -7.15 5.52
C ARG A 139 -5.83 -7.22 4.56
N GLU A 140 -5.00 -8.24 4.69
CA GLU A 140 -3.76 -8.35 3.93
C GLU A 140 -4.08 -8.71 2.46
N GLU A 141 -3.46 -7.99 1.54
CA GLU A 141 -3.32 -8.43 0.16
C GLU A 141 -1.85 -8.41 -0.22
N LYS A 142 -1.38 -9.46 -0.91
CA LYS A 142 0.02 -9.60 -1.32
C LYS A 142 0.14 -9.59 -2.84
N PHE A 143 1.20 -8.96 -3.32
CA PHE A 143 1.48 -8.78 -4.74
C PHE A 143 2.94 -9.11 -5.05
N THR A 144 3.16 -9.75 -6.18
CA THR A 144 4.45 -9.64 -6.89
C THR A 144 4.48 -8.31 -7.65
N LEU A 145 5.66 -7.81 -7.99
CA LEU A 145 5.79 -6.57 -8.77
C LEU A 145 6.29 -6.87 -10.20
N PRO A 146 5.85 -6.10 -11.21
CA PRO A 146 6.29 -6.26 -12.60
C PRO A 146 7.72 -5.76 -12.87
N PHE A 147 8.43 -5.32 -11.83
CA PHE A 147 9.78 -4.78 -11.86
C PHE A 147 10.52 -5.23 -10.59
N ASP A 148 11.84 -5.07 -10.57
CA ASP A 148 12.65 -5.28 -9.37
C ASP A 148 12.72 -3.96 -8.57
N PRO A 149 12.01 -3.85 -7.42
CA PRO A 149 11.95 -2.63 -6.62
C PRO A 149 13.27 -2.27 -5.92
N SER A 150 14.32 -3.08 -6.08
CA SER A 150 15.66 -2.79 -5.55
C SER A 150 16.59 -2.10 -6.55
N GLN A 151 16.25 -2.10 -7.86
CA GLN A 151 17.09 -1.50 -8.89
C GLN A 151 16.89 0.01 -9.03
N ASP A 152 15.65 0.49 -8.86
CA ASP A 152 15.31 1.91 -8.98
C ASP A 152 14.24 2.34 -7.98
N PHE A 153 14.03 3.65 -7.86
CA PHE A 153 12.93 4.22 -7.10
C PHE A 153 11.61 4.05 -7.84
N HIS A 154 10.59 3.62 -7.11
CA HIS A 154 9.21 3.52 -7.58
C HIS A 154 8.28 4.26 -6.62
N ASP A 155 7.22 4.86 -7.15
CA ASP A 155 6.28 5.65 -6.35
C ASP A 155 5.23 4.74 -5.69
N TYR A 156 5.10 4.85 -4.37
CA TYR A 156 4.07 4.17 -3.60
C TYR A 156 3.18 5.19 -2.93
N SER A 157 1.90 5.21 -3.32
CA SER A 157 0.96 6.24 -2.86
C SER A 157 -0.24 5.66 -2.13
N ILE A 158 -0.65 6.36 -1.06
CA ILE A 158 -1.88 6.11 -0.31
C ILE A 158 -2.80 7.31 -0.54
N LEU A 159 -3.93 7.08 -1.19
CA LEU A 159 -5.08 7.97 -1.11
C LEU A 159 -5.96 7.47 0.02
N TRP A 160 -6.21 8.31 1.01
CA TRP A 160 -7.14 8.01 2.10
C TRP A 160 -8.09 9.19 2.27
N ASN A 161 -9.39 8.92 2.18
CA ASN A 161 -10.46 9.85 2.51
C ASN A 161 -11.53 9.15 3.36
N THR A 162 -12.61 9.86 3.69
CA THR A 162 -13.66 9.36 4.59
C THR A 162 -14.45 8.17 4.04
N GLY A 163 -14.37 7.90 2.73
CA GLY A 163 -15.12 6.86 2.05
C GLY A 163 -14.28 5.74 1.43
N ARG A 164 -12.96 5.91 1.28
CA ARG A 164 -12.08 4.90 0.69
C ARG A 164 -10.60 5.07 1.02
N VAL A 165 -9.88 3.97 0.89
CA VAL A 165 -8.43 3.93 0.77
C VAL A 165 -8.07 3.34 -0.58
N VAL A 166 -7.15 3.97 -1.31
CA VAL A 166 -6.61 3.45 -2.58
C VAL A 166 -5.09 3.42 -2.50
N PHE A 167 -4.52 2.28 -2.84
CA PHE A 167 -3.08 2.05 -2.92
C PHE A 167 -2.64 2.13 -4.38
N TYR A 168 -1.58 2.88 -4.65
CA TYR A 168 -1.00 3.03 -5.98
C TYR A 168 0.46 2.60 -6.00
N VAL A 169 0.88 2.05 -7.13
CA VAL A 169 2.27 1.80 -7.50
C VAL A 169 2.52 2.50 -8.84
N ASP A 170 3.46 3.44 -8.91
CA ASP A 170 3.76 4.26 -10.09
C ASP A 170 2.49 4.90 -10.71
N GLY A 171 1.60 5.41 -9.85
CA GLY A 171 0.32 6.01 -10.25
C GLY A 171 -0.76 5.03 -10.73
N LEU A 172 -0.47 3.72 -10.79
CA LEU A 172 -1.46 2.68 -11.09
C LEU A 172 -2.14 2.22 -9.79
N PRO A 173 -3.48 2.34 -9.65
CA PRO A 173 -4.16 1.75 -8.49
C PRO A 173 -4.04 0.23 -8.51
N ILE A 174 -3.62 -0.36 -7.39
CA ILE A 174 -3.46 -1.82 -7.23
C ILE A 174 -4.53 -2.42 -6.29
N ARG A 175 -5.10 -1.57 -5.42
CA ARG A 175 -6.12 -1.95 -4.45
C ARG A 175 -6.97 -0.73 -4.07
N GLU A 176 -8.28 -0.93 -3.99
CA GLU A 176 -9.23 0.01 -3.41
C GLU A 176 -10.01 -0.69 -2.31
N VAL A 177 -10.07 -0.08 -1.13
CA VAL A 177 -10.94 -0.49 -0.02
C VAL A 177 -12.00 0.59 0.14
N GLN A 178 -13.23 0.26 -0.25
CA GLN A 178 -14.38 1.15 -0.09
C GLN A 178 -14.99 0.95 1.29
N LYS A 179 -15.20 2.06 2.02
CA LYS A 179 -15.94 2.02 3.28
C LYS A 179 -17.38 1.62 3.02
N VAL A 180 -17.83 0.55 3.67
CA VAL A 180 -19.25 0.17 3.75
C VAL A 180 -19.74 0.24 5.19
N GLU A 181 -21.03 0.48 5.39
CA GLU A 181 -21.63 0.63 6.73
C GLU A 181 -21.31 -0.56 7.65
N ALA A 182 -21.37 -1.77 7.10
CA ALA A 182 -21.11 -3.01 7.82
C ALA A 182 -19.65 -3.16 8.30
N MET A 183 -18.69 -2.36 7.83
CA MET A 183 -17.34 -2.34 8.41
C MET A 183 -17.34 -1.80 9.85
N GLY A 184 -18.33 -0.97 10.21
CA GLY A 184 -18.36 -0.31 11.51
C GLY A 184 -17.07 0.48 11.77
N GLY A 185 -16.38 0.16 12.88
CA GLY A 185 -15.14 0.81 13.29
C GLY A 185 -13.87 0.37 12.54
N ASP A 186 -13.98 -0.61 11.64
CA ASP A 186 -12.80 -1.19 10.97
C ASP A 186 -12.20 -0.33 9.86
N PHE A 187 -12.87 0.76 9.47
CA PHE A 187 -12.33 1.70 8.51
C PHE A 187 -11.56 2.83 9.23
N PRO A 188 -10.30 3.10 8.84
CA PRO A 188 -9.50 4.21 9.39
C PRO A 188 -10.24 5.54 9.30
N SER A 189 -10.47 6.17 10.44
CA SER A 189 -11.26 7.40 10.57
C SER A 189 -10.65 8.43 11.53
N LYS A 190 -9.61 8.05 12.26
CA LYS A 190 -8.86 8.93 13.15
C LYS A 190 -7.64 9.50 12.45
N PRO A 191 -7.14 10.68 12.86
CA PRO A 191 -5.92 11.26 12.32
C PRO A 191 -4.72 10.31 12.42
N LEU A 192 -3.90 10.24 11.37
CA LEU A 192 -2.74 9.34 11.27
C LEU A 192 -1.44 10.11 11.04
N PHE A 193 -0.34 9.67 11.64
CA PHE A 193 1.01 10.01 11.21
C PHE A 193 1.41 9.11 10.05
N LEU A 194 2.37 9.55 9.23
CA LEU A 194 3.05 8.73 8.23
C LEU A 194 4.39 8.25 8.76
N TYR A 195 4.74 7.03 8.42
CA TYR A 195 5.95 6.37 8.87
C TYR A 195 6.68 5.72 7.70
N GLY A 196 8.00 5.71 7.76
CA GLY A 196 8.85 4.87 6.93
C GLY A 196 9.85 4.15 7.83
N THR A 197 9.84 2.82 7.81
CA THR A 197 10.69 2.01 8.70
C THR A 197 11.33 0.84 7.96
N ILE A 198 12.45 0.36 8.49
CA ILE A 198 13.05 -0.93 8.13
C ILE A 198 13.34 -1.71 9.42
N TRP A 199 12.92 -2.97 9.49
CA TRP A 199 13.03 -3.77 10.71
C TRP A 199 13.05 -5.29 10.44
N ASN A 200 13.32 -6.06 11.49
CA ASN A 200 13.38 -7.51 11.46
C ASN A 200 12.02 -8.16 11.73
N GLY A 201 11.34 -8.62 10.68
CA GLY A 201 10.11 -9.40 10.73
C GLY A 201 10.33 -10.91 10.54
N SER A 202 11.45 -11.47 11.02
CA SER A 202 11.85 -12.87 10.81
C SER A 202 10.79 -13.91 11.17
N ASP A 203 9.86 -13.60 12.07
CA ASP A 203 8.87 -14.57 12.52
C ASP A 203 7.69 -14.75 11.56
N TRP A 204 7.57 -13.91 10.53
CA TRP A 204 6.46 -13.99 9.58
C TRP A 204 6.76 -13.53 8.14
N ALA A 205 7.69 -12.59 7.93
CA ALA A 205 7.81 -11.85 6.67
C ALA A 205 8.07 -12.73 5.45
N THR A 206 9.04 -13.64 5.54
CA THR A 206 9.48 -14.44 4.38
C THR A 206 9.06 -15.88 4.55
N HIS A 207 8.18 -16.35 3.67
CA HIS A 207 7.56 -17.69 3.72
C HIS A 207 6.96 -18.01 5.09
N ASN A 208 6.16 -17.09 5.64
CA ASN A 208 5.52 -17.22 6.97
C ASN A 208 6.55 -17.52 8.08
N GLY A 209 7.70 -16.84 8.04
CA GLY A 209 8.76 -16.95 9.05
C GLY A 209 9.72 -18.12 8.89
N ARG A 210 9.59 -18.90 7.81
CA ARG A 210 10.49 -20.03 7.52
C ARG A 210 11.94 -19.56 7.31
N TYR A 211 12.14 -18.41 6.67
CA TYR A 211 13.46 -17.85 6.40
C TYR A 211 13.64 -16.54 7.18
N LYS A 212 14.72 -16.49 7.97
CA LYS A 212 15.01 -15.39 8.90
C LYS A 212 16.07 -14.45 8.34
N VAL A 213 16.19 -13.28 8.96
CA VAL A 213 17.27 -12.32 8.70
C VAL A 213 18.61 -12.98 8.95
N ASP A 214 19.48 -12.91 7.94
CA ASP A 214 20.90 -13.21 8.06
C ASP A 214 21.70 -11.93 7.85
N PHE A 215 22.17 -11.34 8.95
CA PHE A 215 22.92 -10.09 8.94
C PHE A 215 24.30 -10.20 8.25
N SER A 216 24.78 -11.39 7.89
CA SER A 216 25.99 -11.51 7.06
C SER A 216 25.79 -10.98 5.63
N HIS A 217 24.53 -10.87 5.19
CA HIS A 217 24.16 -10.28 3.91
C HIS A 217 23.92 -8.76 3.99
N GLY A 218 23.96 -8.18 5.18
CA GLY A 218 23.71 -6.75 5.41
C GLY A 218 24.94 -5.86 5.15
N PRO A 219 24.82 -4.53 5.34
CA PRO A 219 23.64 -3.82 5.78
C PRO A 219 22.48 -3.91 4.77
N PHE A 220 21.25 -3.87 5.28
CA PHE A 220 20.05 -3.74 4.46
C PHE A 220 19.66 -2.28 4.45
N VAL A 221 19.58 -1.67 3.26
CA VAL A 221 19.39 -0.23 3.09
C VAL A 221 18.17 0.02 2.21
N THR A 222 17.23 0.81 2.71
CA THR A 222 16.08 1.29 1.93
C THR A 222 16.23 2.78 1.71
N GLY A 223 16.08 3.23 0.47
CA GLY A 223 16.03 4.65 0.12
C GLY A 223 14.59 5.14 0.01
N TYR A 224 14.34 6.36 0.48
CA TYR A 224 13.07 7.08 0.34
C TYR A 224 13.35 8.45 -0.27
N ALA A 225 12.53 8.87 -1.23
CA ALA A 225 12.61 10.16 -1.90
C ALA A 225 11.21 10.61 -2.38
N GLY A 226 11.13 11.72 -3.12
CA GLY A 226 9.92 12.08 -3.85
C GLY A 226 8.69 12.26 -2.96
N PHE A 227 8.87 12.75 -1.73
CA PHE A 227 7.80 12.87 -0.76
C PHE A 227 6.72 13.84 -1.23
N ILE A 228 5.47 13.38 -1.19
CA ILE A 228 4.27 14.20 -1.43
C ILE A 228 3.35 13.99 -0.24
N LEU A 229 3.07 15.05 0.52
CA LEU A 229 2.10 15.00 1.63
C LEU A 229 0.98 16.00 1.40
N ASN A 230 0.11 15.69 0.43
CA ASN A 230 -1.07 16.48 0.13
C ASN A 230 -2.24 16.00 0.98
N GLY A 231 -2.27 16.41 2.24
CA GLY A 231 -3.30 16.00 3.19
C GLY A 231 -3.72 17.11 4.13
N CYS A 232 -4.62 16.77 5.04
CA CYS A 232 -5.17 17.72 6.00
C CYS A 232 -4.49 17.64 7.38
N PRO A 233 -3.50 18.48 7.70
CA PRO A 233 -2.81 18.42 8.98
C PRO A 233 -3.69 18.92 10.14
N MET A 234 -3.69 18.21 11.28
CA MET A 234 -4.46 18.62 12.47
C MET A 234 -4.04 19.98 13.07
N THR A 235 -2.86 20.47 12.76
CA THR A 235 -2.32 21.72 13.31
C THR A 235 -2.87 22.98 12.64
N GLN A 236 -3.62 22.84 11.54
CA GLN A 236 -4.15 23.95 10.75
C GLN A 236 -5.68 23.83 10.62
N SER A 237 -6.40 24.50 11.52
CA SER A 237 -7.87 24.67 11.51
C SER A 237 -8.71 23.40 11.76
N PRO A 238 -10.00 23.54 12.15
CA PRO A 238 -10.90 22.39 12.20
C PRO A 238 -10.93 21.66 10.85
N ALA A 239 -11.08 20.32 10.87
CA ALA A 239 -11.09 19.47 9.67
C ALA A 239 -12.04 19.94 8.55
N SER A 240 -13.05 20.76 8.87
CA SER A 240 -14.00 21.36 7.92
C SER A 240 -13.38 22.34 6.92
N ASP A 241 -12.27 22.99 7.28
CA ASP A 241 -11.66 24.06 6.47
C ASP A 241 -10.64 23.51 5.46
N CYS A 242 -10.42 22.21 5.51
CA CYS A 242 -9.40 21.49 4.78
C CYS A 242 -9.93 20.99 3.44
N GLN A 243 -9.84 21.84 2.43
CA GLN A 243 -10.32 21.51 1.07
C GLN A 243 -9.18 20.85 0.28
N VAL A 244 -8.77 19.63 0.66
CA VAL A 244 -7.89 18.83 -0.22
C VAL A 244 -8.78 18.12 -1.24
N PRO A 245 -8.69 18.44 -2.55
CA PRO A 245 -9.53 17.81 -3.56
C PRO A 245 -9.06 16.38 -3.76
N LEU A 246 -9.59 15.44 -2.97
CA LEU A 246 -9.32 14.02 -3.13
C LEU A 246 -10.38 13.40 -4.05
N PRO A 247 -9.99 12.56 -5.01
CA PRO A 247 -10.94 11.81 -5.80
C PRO A 247 -11.94 11.04 -4.93
N ASP A 248 -13.23 11.22 -5.23
CA ASP A 248 -14.32 10.47 -4.60
C ASP A 248 -14.37 9.01 -5.07
N GLY A 249 -13.47 8.56 -5.94
CA GLY A 249 -13.34 7.18 -6.38
C GLY A 249 -12.60 7.00 -7.70
N LEU A 250 -12.20 5.76 -7.96
CA LEU A 250 -11.58 5.39 -9.23
C LEU A 250 -12.59 5.45 -10.39
N SER A 251 -12.16 6.05 -11.50
CA SER A 251 -12.85 5.97 -12.78
C SER A 251 -12.95 4.53 -13.28
N SER A 252 -13.87 4.26 -14.21
CA SER A 252 -13.99 2.92 -14.82
C SER A 252 -12.68 2.46 -15.47
N ALA A 253 -11.95 3.36 -16.12
CA ALA A 253 -10.68 3.05 -16.75
C ALA A 253 -9.59 2.68 -15.72
N GLU A 254 -9.50 3.43 -14.61
CA GLU A 254 -8.59 3.11 -13.50
C GLU A 254 -8.94 1.77 -12.86
N ARG A 255 -10.23 1.50 -12.61
CA ARG A 255 -10.69 0.19 -12.09
C ARG A 255 -10.31 -0.96 -13.02
N SER A 256 -10.47 -0.80 -14.33
CA SER A 256 -10.07 -1.84 -15.29
C SER A 256 -8.55 -2.08 -15.30
N LYS A 257 -7.74 -1.01 -15.18
CA LYS A 257 -6.28 -1.16 -15.05
C LYS A 257 -5.89 -1.84 -13.74
N MET A 258 -6.53 -1.47 -12.63
CA MET A 258 -6.35 -2.12 -11.33
C MET A 258 -6.70 -3.61 -11.40
N GLN A 259 -7.84 -3.96 -12.01
CA GLN A 259 -8.22 -5.35 -12.23
C GLN A 259 -7.19 -6.09 -13.10
N ALA A 260 -6.72 -5.49 -14.19
CA ALA A 260 -5.67 -6.11 -15.01
C ALA A 260 -4.40 -6.39 -14.18
N PHE A 261 -3.94 -5.44 -13.37
CA PHE A 261 -2.80 -5.62 -12.48
C PHE A 261 -3.04 -6.76 -11.48
N ARG A 262 -4.15 -6.71 -10.74
CA ARG A 262 -4.51 -7.71 -9.73
C ARG A 262 -4.56 -9.12 -10.31
N SER A 263 -5.06 -9.27 -11.54
CA SER A 263 -5.27 -10.58 -12.18
C SER A 263 -3.96 -11.30 -12.45
N LYS A 264 -2.88 -10.53 -12.61
CA LYS A 264 -1.56 -11.03 -12.95
C LYS A 264 -0.65 -11.12 -11.73
N TYR A 265 -0.77 -10.19 -10.79
CA TYR A 265 0.27 -9.99 -9.77
C TYR A 265 -0.19 -10.23 -8.34
N MET A 266 -1.51 -10.27 -8.05
CA MET A 266 -2.01 -10.56 -6.70
C MET A 266 -1.87 -12.04 -6.37
N THR A 267 -1.13 -12.35 -5.30
CA THR A 267 -0.84 -13.72 -4.86
C THR A 267 -1.64 -14.13 -3.62
N TYR A 268 -2.12 -13.17 -2.84
CA TYR A 268 -2.96 -13.41 -1.67
C TYR A 268 -3.99 -12.28 -1.52
N SER A 269 -5.20 -12.63 -1.10
CA SER A 269 -6.19 -11.67 -0.62
C SER A 269 -7.00 -12.29 0.51
N TYR A 270 -7.08 -11.57 1.63
CA TYR A 270 -7.86 -11.94 2.81
C TYR A 270 -9.34 -12.24 2.47
N CYS A 271 -9.91 -11.57 1.46
CA CYS A 271 -11.29 -11.78 1.02
C CYS A 271 -11.59 -13.21 0.55
N HIS A 272 -10.55 -13.97 0.16
CA HIS A 272 -10.65 -15.35 -0.31
C HIS A 272 -10.11 -16.37 0.70
N ASP A 273 -9.61 -15.93 1.85
CA ASP A 273 -9.05 -16.80 2.87
C ASP A 273 -10.16 -17.39 3.75
N THR A 274 -10.81 -18.43 3.24
CA THR A 274 -11.84 -19.22 3.96
C THR A 274 -11.27 -20.01 5.15
N GLY A 275 -9.94 -20.12 5.23
CA GLY A 275 -9.24 -20.68 6.38
C GLY A 275 -9.36 -19.74 7.58
N ARG A 276 -9.05 -18.46 7.36
CA ARG A 276 -9.09 -17.39 8.36
C ARG A 276 -10.51 -16.84 8.59
N TYR A 277 -11.26 -16.57 7.52
CA TYR A 277 -12.59 -15.96 7.57
C TYR A 277 -13.65 -16.92 7.04
N LYS A 278 -14.43 -17.53 7.94
CA LYS A 278 -15.54 -18.43 7.55
C LYS A 278 -16.65 -17.71 6.80
N THR A 279 -16.83 -16.43 7.10
CA THR A 279 -17.70 -15.51 6.37
C THR A 279 -16.83 -14.39 5.83
N SER A 280 -17.01 -14.01 4.56
CA SER A 280 -16.24 -12.91 3.96
C SER A 280 -16.47 -11.61 4.73
N LEU A 281 -15.44 -10.77 4.81
CA LEU A 281 -15.58 -9.46 5.44
C LEU A 281 -16.44 -8.53 4.57
N PRO A 282 -17.19 -7.59 5.16
CA PRO A 282 -18.29 -6.90 4.45
C PRO A 282 -17.86 -6.10 3.21
N GLU A 283 -16.65 -5.55 3.23
CA GLU A 283 -16.09 -4.75 2.13
C GLU A 283 -15.67 -5.57 0.91
N CYS A 284 -15.52 -6.89 1.05
CA CYS A 284 -15.06 -7.77 -0.03
C CYS A 284 -16.06 -7.87 -1.20
N GLU A 285 -17.33 -7.55 -0.97
CA GLU A 285 -18.40 -7.65 -1.98
C GLU A 285 -18.74 -6.30 -2.64
N ALA A 286 -18.17 -5.19 -2.17
CA ALA A 286 -18.63 -3.84 -2.49
C ALA A 286 -18.00 -3.18 -3.75
N GLY A 287 -17.10 -3.85 -4.48
CA GLY A 287 -16.11 -3.16 -5.33
C GLY A 287 -15.80 -3.69 -6.74
N ALA A 288 -16.69 -4.44 -7.40
CA ALA A 288 -16.51 -5.15 -8.69
C ALA A 288 -15.95 -6.59 -8.54
N PRO A 289 -16.04 -7.46 -9.58
CA PRO A 289 -16.09 -8.91 -9.39
C PRO A 289 -14.88 -9.42 -8.65
N VAL A 290 -15.14 -10.12 -7.54
CA VAL A 290 -14.15 -10.64 -6.61
C VAL A 290 -13.20 -11.55 -7.38
N MET A 291 -12.02 -11.03 -7.68
CA MET A 291 -11.10 -11.66 -8.62
C MET A 291 -10.13 -12.54 -7.84
N GLN A 292 -10.14 -13.84 -8.13
CA GLN A 292 -9.30 -14.81 -7.43
C GLN A 292 -7.81 -14.48 -7.61
N PRO A 293 -6.95 -14.79 -6.62
CA PRO A 293 -5.51 -14.69 -6.77
C PRO A 293 -5.05 -15.44 -8.03
N ALA A 294 -4.00 -14.94 -8.68
CA ALA A 294 -3.44 -15.60 -9.86
C ALA A 294 -3.12 -17.06 -9.52
N LYS A 295 -3.68 -18.01 -10.28
CA LYS A 295 -3.56 -19.46 -10.02
C LYS A 295 -2.14 -20.02 -10.17
N THR A 296 -1.14 -19.17 -10.41
CA THR A 296 0.25 -19.60 -10.55
C THR A 296 1.17 -18.42 -10.23
N PRO A 297 2.14 -18.56 -9.33
CA PRO A 297 3.28 -17.65 -9.30
C PRO A 297 3.94 -17.71 -10.68
N VAL A 298 4.37 -16.58 -11.24
CA VAL A 298 5.34 -16.60 -12.34
C VAL A 298 6.64 -17.12 -11.74
N VAL A 299 6.78 -18.45 -11.71
CA VAL A 299 7.99 -19.14 -11.30
C VAL A 299 9.00 -18.92 -12.42
N LEU A 300 10.00 -18.07 -12.19
CA LEU A 300 11.29 -18.26 -12.85
C LEU A 300 11.82 -19.61 -12.38
N SER A 301 12.20 -20.46 -13.35
CA SER A 301 12.44 -21.90 -13.23
C SER A 301 12.98 -22.40 -11.88
N PRO A 302 12.40 -23.46 -11.31
CA PRO A 302 12.85 -23.99 -10.02
C PRO A 302 14.22 -24.66 -10.13
N VAL A 303 15.13 -24.31 -9.22
CA VAL A 303 16.22 -25.20 -8.80
C VAL A 303 15.64 -26.12 -7.72
N GLU A 304 15.78 -27.43 -7.89
CA GLU A 304 15.18 -28.45 -7.02
C GLU A 304 15.56 -28.26 -5.54
N PRO A 305 14.59 -28.38 -4.60
CA PRO A 305 14.87 -28.46 -3.17
C PRO A 305 15.18 -29.91 -2.75
N PRO A 306 15.98 -30.12 -1.69
CA PRO A 306 16.12 -31.45 -1.09
C PRO A 306 14.89 -31.80 -0.24
N VAL A 307 14.60 -33.10 -0.20
CA VAL A 307 13.42 -33.76 0.36
C VAL A 307 13.50 -33.93 1.88
N SER A 308 12.44 -33.49 2.58
CA SER A 308 11.82 -34.08 3.81
C SER A 308 10.95 -32.96 4.43
N GLY A 309 9.66 -33.09 4.71
CA GLY A 309 8.93 -34.22 5.26
C GLY A 309 8.45 -33.82 6.65
N GLU A 310 7.32 -33.12 6.77
CA GLU A 310 6.34 -33.19 7.87
C GLU A 310 5.31 -32.05 7.77
N SER A 311 4.03 -32.40 7.87
CA SER A 311 2.91 -31.47 7.88
C SER A 311 2.63 -31.01 9.31
N HIS A 312 2.60 -29.70 9.54
CA HIS A 312 1.90 -29.15 10.70
C HIS A 312 1.06 -27.94 10.31
N ARG A 313 -0.24 -28.04 10.61
CA ARG A 313 -1.17 -26.91 10.67
C ARG A 313 -0.74 -25.99 11.80
N PHE A 314 -0.53 -24.72 11.51
CA PHE A 314 -0.60 -23.66 12.53
C PHE A 314 -1.26 -22.43 11.94
N GLY A 315 -2.43 -22.10 12.48
CA GLY A 315 -2.84 -20.70 12.57
C GLY A 315 -2.12 -20.06 13.75
N TYR A 316 -1.83 -18.77 13.65
CA TYR A 316 -2.13 -17.72 14.63
C TYR A 316 -1.57 -16.39 14.14
N ILE A 317 -2.32 -15.34 14.48
CA ILE A 317 -2.06 -13.90 14.30
C ILE A 317 -1.09 -13.42 15.39
N GLN A 318 -0.25 -12.43 15.06
CA GLN A 318 0.26 -11.35 15.94
C GLN A 318 0.86 -10.28 14.99
N TYR A 319 0.62 -8.99 15.12
CA TYR A 319 0.39 -8.15 16.30
C TYR A 319 -1.06 -7.70 16.50
#